data_AF-A0A6U5CK59-F1
#
_entry.id   AF-A0A6U5CK59-F1
#
_cell.length_a   1.000
_cell.length_b   1.000
_cell.length_c   1.000
_cell.angle_alpha   90.00
_cell.angle_beta   90.00
_cell.angle_gamma   90.00
#
_symmetry.space_group_name_H-M   'P 1'
#
loop_
_entity.id
_entity.type
_entity.pdbx_description
1 polymer ?
#
loop_
_entity_poly.entity_id
_entity_poly.type
_entity_poly.pdbx_seq_one_letter_code
_entity_poly.pdbx_strand_id
1 'polypeptide(L)'
;MSNKLRAVYEALESRKVKQALKLLGPLLEKKPDSGQLKILKALAQLRSGKVEEALKLARELKTHREIEEDEGLLGNLALVFREAGLPSEATECYAGAWARHPEREGLARSLFAAYGRERNYLKQQQTAQKLYKQFGKESYYLWGIVCTSLQVLHGGPAKLLSLAERQMAKRAEEGKLATYEELRLYLEVLKSQGKHAEACEA
;
A
#
# COMPACT_ATOMS: atom_id res chain seq x y z
N MET A 1 -5.31 -18.62 18.04
CA MET A 1 -6.42 -17.66 17.84
C MET A 1 -7.63 -18.16 18.63
N SER A 2 -8.31 -17.32 19.45
CA SER A 2 -9.42 -17.82 20.29
C SER A 2 -10.65 -18.17 19.44
N ASN A 3 -11.40 -19.23 19.80
CA ASN A 3 -12.59 -19.67 19.06
C ASN A 3 -13.64 -18.54 18.92
N LYS A 4 -13.70 -17.63 19.90
CA LYS A 4 -14.59 -16.46 19.89
C LYS A 4 -14.18 -15.41 18.86
N LEU A 5 -12.88 -15.15 18.70
CA LEU A 5 -12.38 -14.20 17.72
C LEU A 5 -12.64 -14.71 16.29
N ARG A 6 -12.44 -16.01 16.06
CA ARG A 6 -12.80 -16.65 14.78
C ARG A 6 -14.28 -16.45 14.43
N ALA A 7 -15.18 -16.63 15.40
CA ALA A 7 -16.61 -16.41 15.20
C ALA A 7 -16.95 -14.95 14.82
N VAL A 8 -16.17 -13.97 15.29
CA VAL A 8 -16.35 -12.56 14.87
C VAL A 8 -15.96 -12.38 13.41
N TYR A 9 -14.82 -12.94 12.98
CA TYR A 9 -14.38 -12.90 11.59
C TYR A 9 -15.41 -13.56 10.66
N GLU A 10 -15.86 -14.78 10.99
CA GLU A 10 -16.87 -15.51 10.22
C GLU A 10 -18.18 -14.71 10.09
N ALA A 11 -18.62 -14.04 11.16
CA ALA A 11 -19.81 -13.20 11.14
C ALA A 11 -19.63 -11.96 10.23
N LEU A 12 -18.44 -11.35 10.23
CA LEU A 12 -18.13 -10.20 9.36
C LEU A 12 -18.03 -10.59 7.89
N GLU A 13 -17.42 -11.74 7.60
CA GLU A 13 -17.31 -12.32 6.25
C GLU A 13 -18.69 -12.69 5.70
N SER A 14 -19.55 -13.27 6.55
CA SER A 14 -20.94 -13.61 6.21
C SER A 14 -21.89 -12.40 6.17
N ARG A 15 -21.37 -11.16 6.28
CA ARG A 15 -22.15 -9.91 6.39
C ARG A 15 -23.20 -9.89 7.50
N LYS A 16 -23.05 -10.73 8.53
CA LYS A 16 -23.94 -10.78 9.72
C LYS A 16 -23.49 -9.75 10.75
N VAL A 17 -23.56 -8.47 10.38
CA VAL A 17 -22.97 -7.35 11.15
C VAL A 17 -23.55 -7.23 12.56
N LYS A 18 -24.86 -7.42 12.74
CA LYS A 18 -25.50 -7.41 14.08
C LYS A 18 -24.95 -8.51 14.99
N GLN A 19 -24.70 -9.70 14.43
CA GLN A 19 -24.12 -10.82 15.18
C GLN A 19 -22.67 -10.52 15.55
N ALA A 20 -21.88 -9.96 14.63
CA ALA A 20 -20.50 -9.57 14.90
C ALA A 20 -20.42 -8.57 16.07
N LEU A 21 -21.27 -7.54 16.08
CA LEU A 21 -21.34 -6.55 17.17
C LEU A 21 -21.70 -7.21 18.52
N LYS A 22 -22.66 -8.14 18.53
CA LYS A 22 -23.04 -8.89 19.74
C LYS A 22 -21.88 -9.74 20.27
N LEU A 23 -21.12 -10.38 19.39
CA LEU A 23 -19.95 -11.18 19.77
C LEU A 23 -18.78 -10.32 20.28
N LEU A 24 -18.63 -9.10 19.74
CA LEU A 24 -17.57 -8.17 20.13
C LEU A 24 -17.78 -7.56 21.52
N GLY A 25 -19.02 -7.34 21.96
CA GLY A 25 -19.34 -6.71 23.25
C GLY A 25 -18.60 -7.36 24.44
N PRO A 26 -18.83 -8.65 24.74
CA PRO A 26 -18.16 -9.33 25.86
C PRO A 26 -16.64 -9.45 25.69
N LEU A 27 -16.12 -9.39 24.46
CA LEU A 27 -14.68 -9.42 24.22
C LEU A 27 -14.04 -8.07 24.55
N LEU A 28 -14.70 -6.97 24.18
CA LEU A 28 -14.27 -5.61 24.48
C LEU A 28 -14.44 -5.27 25.97
N GLU A 29 -15.43 -5.83 26.66
CA GLU A 29 -15.51 -5.68 28.13
C GLU A 29 -14.30 -6.30 28.84
N LYS A 30 -13.81 -7.45 28.33
CA LYS A 30 -12.64 -8.14 28.89
C LYS A 30 -11.30 -7.51 28.48
N LYS A 31 -11.24 -6.97 27.27
CA LYS A 31 -10.04 -6.37 26.68
C LYS A 31 -10.40 -5.04 26.00
N PRO A 32 -10.75 -4.01 26.78
CA PRO A 32 -11.24 -2.74 26.25
C PRO A 32 -10.20 -2.02 25.41
N ASP A 33 -8.91 -2.29 25.66
CA ASP A 33 -7.80 -1.68 24.94
C ASP A 33 -7.24 -2.53 23.79
N SER A 34 -7.89 -3.62 23.39
CA SER A 34 -7.39 -4.40 22.25
C SER A 34 -7.63 -3.65 20.93
N GLY A 35 -6.56 -3.28 20.25
CA GLY A 35 -6.57 -2.63 18.94
C GLY A 35 -7.25 -3.52 17.91
N GLN A 36 -6.97 -4.83 17.90
CA GLN A 36 -7.62 -5.79 17.01
C GLN A 36 -9.15 -5.79 17.18
N LEU A 37 -9.66 -5.86 18.42
CA LEU A 37 -11.10 -5.86 18.67
C LEU A 37 -11.75 -4.53 18.31
N LYS A 38 -11.06 -3.41 18.56
CA LYS A 38 -11.53 -2.07 18.17
C LYS A 38 -11.58 -1.91 16.64
N ILE A 39 -10.60 -2.44 15.88
CA ILE A 39 -10.65 -2.46 14.40
C ILE A 39 -11.87 -3.25 13.92
N LEU A 40 -12.11 -4.46 14.46
CA LEU A 40 -13.26 -5.28 14.09
C LEU A 40 -14.59 -4.59 14.42
N LYS A 41 -14.64 -3.86 15.53
CA LYS A 41 -15.79 -3.01 15.88
C LYS A 41 -15.99 -1.89 14.87
N ALA A 42 -14.94 -1.17 14.49
CA ALA A 42 -15.02 -0.10 13.50
C ALA A 42 -15.52 -0.65 12.14
N LEU A 43 -15.00 -1.80 11.71
CA LEU A 43 -15.45 -2.46 10.48
C LEU A 43 -16.93 -2.88 10.56
N ALA A 44 -17.36 -3.43 11.70
CA ALA A 44 -18.76 -3.78 11.93
C ALA A 44 -19.67 -2.54 11.93
N GLN A 45 -19.26 -1.45 12.60
CA GLN A 45 -20.00 -0.20 12.62
C GLN A 45 -20.15 0.37 11.21
N LEU A 46 -19.06 0.42 10.45
CA LEU A 46 -19.04 0.90 9.08
C LEU A 46 -20.03 0.13 8.20
N ARG A 47 -19.96 -1.21 8.23
CA ARG A 47 -20.85 -2.09 7.45
C ARG A 47 -22.31 -2.07 7.94
N SER A 48 -22.57 -1.54 9.14
CA SER A 48 -23.93 -1.29 9.64
C SER A 48 -24.51 0.07 9.26
N GLY A 49 -23.75 0.91 8.55
CA GLY A 49 -24.12 2.28 8.18
C GLY A 49 -23.73 3.35 9.20
N LYS A 50 -23.08 2.97 10.31
CA LYS A 50 -22.58 3.89 11.36
C LYS A 50 -21.18 4.40 10.99
N VAL A 51 -21.12 5.15 9.90
CA VAL A 51 -19.85 5.57 9.27
C VAL A 51 -19.07 6.50 10.20
N GLU A 52 -19.71 7.50 10.79
CA GLU A 52 -19.04 8.48 11.65
C GLU A 52 -18.44 7.85 12.92
N GLU A 53 -19.17 6.94 13.57
CA GLU A 53 -18.66 6.25 14.75
C GLU A 53 -17.52 5.30 14.40
N ALA A 54 -17.58 4.64 13.24
CA ALA A 54 -16.50 3.81 12.75
C ALA A 54 -15.23 4.63 12.46
N LEU A 55 -15.37 5.78 11.80
CA LEU A 55 -14.26 6.67 11.48
C LEU A 55 -13.64 7.32 12.70
N LYS A 56 -14.48 7.75 13.67
CA LYS A 56 -13.98 8.24 14.96
C LYS A 56 -13.09 7.20 15.64
N LEU A 57 -13.59 5.97 15.77
CA LEU A 57 -12.84 4.88 16.36
C LEU A 57 -11.57 4.54 15.55
N ALA A 58 -11.65 4.50 14.22
CA ALA A 58 -10.50 4.22 13.36
C ALA A 58 -9.40 5.30 13.48
N ARG A 59 -9.77 6.58 13.60
CA ARG A 59 -8.81 7.68 13.77
C ARG A 59 -8.10 7.63 15.13
N GLU A 60 -8.82 7.29 16.20
CA GLU A 60 -8.24 7.05 17.54
C GLU A 60 -7.21 5.89 17.52
N LEU A 61 -7.38 4.94 16.60
CA LEU A 61 -6.51 3.76 16.47
C LEU A 61 -5.22 4.01 15.67
N LYS A 62 -5.07 5.15 14.97
CA LYS A 62 -3.89 5.42 14.11
C LYS A 62 -2.56 5.39 14.88
N THR A 63 -2.60 5.71 16.18
CA THR A 63 -1.42 5.76 17.07
C THR A 63 -1.46 4.67 18.16
N HIS A 64 -2.27 3.63 17.97
CA HIS A 64 -2.43 2.58 18.96
C HIS A 64 -1.26 1.60 18.90
N ARG A 65 -0.58 1.38 20.02
CA ARG A 65 0.64 0.55 20.10
C ARG A 65 0.53 -0.81 19.41
N GLU A 66 -0.51 -1.61 19.70
CA GLU A 66 -0.70 -2.92 19.04
C GLU A 66 -0.75 -2.83 17.50
N ILE A 67 -1.28 -1.73 16.96
CA ILE A 67 -1.42 -1.50 15.52
C ILE A 67 -0.11 -1.01 14.91
N GLU A 68 0.66 -0.21 15.66
CA GLU A 68 1.98 0.24 15.23
C GLU A 68 2.99 -0.92 15.14
N GLU A 69 2.88 -1.89 16.06
CA GLU A 69 3.76 -3.06 16.11
C GLU A 69 3.35 -4.14 15.10
N ASP A 70 2.06 -4.25 14.72
CA ASP A 70 1.54 -5.30 13.82
C ASP A 70 1.08 -4.74 12.45
N GLU A 71 1.82 -5.10 11.39
CA GLU A 71 1.52 -4.72 10.01
C GLU A 71 0.15 -5.24 9.50
N GLY A 72 -0.28 -6.41 9.96
CA GLY A 72 -1.58 -6.98 9.60
C GLY A 72 -2.73 -6.19 10.22
N LEU A 73 -2.58 -5.75 11.48
CA LEU A 73 -3.55 -4.86 12.13
C LEU A 73 -3.58 -3.49 11.47
N LEU A 74 -2.43 -2.92 11.10
CA LEU A 74 -2.38 -1.68 10.32
C LEU A 74 -3.09 -1.83 8.97
N GLY A 75 -2.91 -2.97 8.29
CA GLY A 75 -3.61 -3.30 7.06
C GLY A 75 -5.13 -3.38 7.22
N ASN A 76 -5.61 -3.95 8.33
CA ASN A 76 -7.02 -4.01 8.69
C ASN A 76 -7.58 -2.63 9.03
N LEU A 77 -6.82 -1.78 9.74
CA LEU A 77 -7.21 -0.39 10.00
C LEU A 77 -7.33 0.39 8.70
N ALA A 78 -6.34 0.26 7.81
CA ALA A 78 -6.36 0.88 6.49
C ALA A 78 -7.54 0.38 5.63
N LEU A 79 -8.00 -0.87 5.82
CA LEU A 79 -9.20 -1.38 5.16
C LEU A 79 -10.46 -0.64 5.61
N VAL A 80 -10.59 -0.30 6.89
CA VAL A 80 -11.75 0.48 7.39
C VAL A 80 -11.84 1.82 6.67
N PHE A 81 -10.73 2.56 6.55
CA PHE A 81 -10.71 3.84 5.82
C PHE A 81 -11.04 3.68 4.33
N ARG A 82 -10.53 2.63 3.68
CA ARG A 82 -10.87 2.35 2.27
C ARG A 82 -12.34 2.01 2.07
N GLU A 83 -12.92 1.16 2.92
CA GLU A 83 -14.36 0.82 2.85
C GLU A 83 -15.23 2.05 3.14
N ALA A 84 -14.73 3.02 3.90
CA ALA A 84 -15.41 4.28 4.18
C ALA A 84 -15.25 5.33 3.06
N GLY A 85 -14.56 5.00 1.95
CA GLY A 85 -14.34 5.95 0.85
C GLY A 85 -13.24 6.98 1.12
N LEU A 86 -12.37 6.74 2.10
CA LEU A 86 -11.27 7.63 2.50
C LEU A 86 -9.90 6.98 2.26
N PRO A 87 -9.53 6.67 1.00
CA PRO A 87 -8.27 5.99 0.70
C PRO A 87 -7.04 6.79 1.17
N SER A 88 -7.09 8.13 1.09
CA SER A 88 -6.00 9.01 1.54
C SER A 88 -5.64 8.80 3.01
N GLU A 89 -6.64 8.65 3.88
CA GLU A 89 -6.39 8.37 5.31
C GLU A 89 -5.80 6.97 5.52
N ALA A 90 -6.16 6.00 4.67
CA ALA A 90 -5.55 4.68 4.69
C ALA A 90 -4.05 4.74 4.33
N THR A 91 -3.68 5.60 3.38
CA THR A 91 -2.28 5.83 2.99
C THR A 91 -1.51 6.56 4.08
N GLU A 92 -2.13 7.53 4.75
CA GLU A 92 -1.54 8.23 5.90
C GLU A 92 -1.19 7.27 7.05
N CYS A 93 -1.99 6.23 7.29
CA CYS A 93 -1.67 5.20 8.28
C CYS A 93 -0.29 4.57 8.02
N TYR A 94 -0.03 4.15 6.77
CA TYR A 94 1.27 3.58 6.40
C TYR A 94 2.39 4.62 6.41
N ALA A 95 2.10 5.85 5.97
CA ALA A 95 3.09 6.93 5.96
C ALA A 95 3.55 7.29 7.37
N GLY A 96 2.62 7.43 8.32
CA GLY A 96 2.91 7.70 9.71
C GLY A 96 3.64 6.52 10.38
N ALA A 97 3.20 5.29 10.13
CA ALA A 97 3.86 4.10 10.67
C ALA A 97 5.31 3.97 10.17
N TRP A 98 5.56 4.16 8.87
CA TRP A 98 6.91 4.09 8.32
C TRP A 98 7.79 5.25 8.77
N ALA A 99 7.24 6.45 8.96
CA ALA A 99 8.00 7.58 9.51
C ALA A 99 8.49 7.31 10.95
N ARG A 100 7.72 6.56 11.75
CA ARG A 100 8.09 6.15 13.11
C ARG A 100 9.06 4.96 13.14
N HIS A 101 8.92 4.05 12.17
CA HIS A 101 9.70 2.83 12.06
C HIS A 101 10.35 2.70 10.67
N PRO A 102 11.28 3.60 10.31
CA PRO A 102 11.87 3.65 8.97
C PRO A 102 12.59 2.36 8.58
N GLU A 103 13.10 1.60 9.55
CA GLU A 103 13.77 0.31 9.39
C GLU A 103 12.85 -0.80 8.89
N ARG A 104 11.53 -0.66 9.06
CA ARG A 104 10.54 -1.68 8.67
C ARG A 104 10.21 -1.58 7.19
N GLU A 105 10.95 -2.33 6.38
CA GLU A 105 10.77 -2.44 4.93
C GLU A 105 9.33 -2.79 4.51
N GLY A 106 8.63 -3.62 5.29
CA GLY A 106 7.23 -4.00 5.03
C GLY A 106 6.24 -2.83 5.02
N LEU A 107 6.44 -1.84 5.89
CA LEU A 107 5.63 -0.62 5.93
C LEU A 107 5.83 0.25 4.69
N ALA A 108 7.08 0.40 4.26
CA ALA A 108 7.44 1.14 3.06
C ALA A 108 6.85 0.50 1.79
N ARG A 109 6.87 -0.84 1.69
CA ARG A 109 6.21 -1.59 0.61
C ARG A 109 4.69 -1.40 0.63
N SER A 110 4.08 -1.43 1.82
CA SER A 110 2.64 -1.19 1.97
C SER A 110 2.26 0.24 1.56
N LEU A 111 3.07 1.23 1.94
CA LEU A 111 2.91 2.62 1.53
C LEU A 111 3.06 2.80 0.00
N PHE A 112 4.06 2.16 -0.61
CA PHE A 112 4.24 2.15 -2.06
C PHE A 112 2.98 1.61 -2.76
N ALA A 113 2.46 0.47 -2.29
CA ALA A 113 1.24 -0.11 -2.84
C ALA A 113 0.00 0.78 -2.60
N ALA A 114 -0.05 1.52 -1.49
CA ALA A 114 -1.14 2.45 -1.19
C ALA A 114 -1.16 3.63 -2.18
N TYR A 115 0.00 4.26 -2.43
CA TYR A 115 0.10 5.32 -3.46
C TYR A 115 -0.26 4.85 -4.87
N GLY A 116 0.08 3.62 -5.23
CA GLY A 116 -0.32 3.03 -6.51
C GLY A 116 -1.83 2.90 -6.67
N ARG A 117 -2.55 2.52 -5.60
CA ARG A 117 -4.02 2.43 -5.61
C ARG A 117 -4.68 3.81 -5.76
N GLU A 118 -4.08 4.85 -5.19
CA GLU A 118 -4.51 6.24 -5.34
C GLU A 118 -4.07 6.89 -6.66
N ARG A 119 -3.31 6.18 -7.49
CA ARG A 119 -2.69 6.71 -8.72
C ARG A 119 -1.78 7.92 -8.45
N ASN A 120 -1.24 8.03 -7.23
CA ASN A 120 -0.27 9.04 -6.89
C ASN A 120 1.14 8.57 -7.28
N TYR A 121 1.38 8.48 -8.60
CA TYR A 121 2.61 7.90 -9.15
C TYR A 121 3.88 8.69 -8.79
N LEU A 122 3.74 9.99 -8.52
CA LEU A 122 4.86 10.82 -8.04
C LEU A 122 5.30 10.40 -6.64
N LYS A 123 4.39 10.33 -5.67
CA LYS A 123 4.73 9.86 -4.32
C LYS A 123 5.15 8.39 -4.33
N GLN A 124 4.52 7.58 -5.19
CA GLN A 124 4.91 6.17 -5.39
C GLN A 124 6.37 6.04 -5.87
N GLN A 125 6.78 6.84 -6.87
CA GLN A 125 8.17 6.90 -7.36
C GLN A 125 9.14 7.33 -6.25
N GLN A 126 8.79 8.38 -5.49
CA GLN A 126 9.63 8.88 -4.39
C GLN A 126 9.81 7.80 -3.30
N THR A 127 8.76 7.06 -2.96
CA THR A 127 8.85 5.94 -2.02
C THR A 127 9.76 4.83 -2.54
N ALA A 128 9.67 4.46 -3.83
CA ALA A 128 10.57 3.48 -4.44
C ALA A 128 12.05 3.91 -4.39
N GLN A 129 12.33 5.20 -4.66
CA GLN A 129 13.69 5.73 -4.56
C GLN A 129 14.23 5.69 -3.12
N LYS A 130 13.40 6.01 -2.12
CA LYS A 130 13.79 5.92 -0.71
C LYS A 130 14.05 4.46 -0.31
N LEU A 131 13.17 3.54 -0.72
CA LEU A 131 13.34 2.10 -0.55
C LEU A 131 14.66 1.60 -1.14
N TYR A 132 14.98 1.98 -2.38
CA TYR A 132 16.22 1.61 -3.03
C TYR A 132 17.45 2.16 -2.28
N LYS A 133 17.43 3.44 -1.91
CA LYS A 133 18.53 4.07 -1.16
C LYS A 133 18.78 3.41 0.19
N GLN A 134 17.73 2.96 0.88
CA GLN A 134 17.83 2.42 2.22
C GLN A 134 18.15 0.92 2.25
N PHE A 135 17.56 0.14 1.35
CA PHE A 135 17.65 -1.34 1.37
C PHE A 135 18.47 -1.93 0.22
N GLY A 136 18.84 -1.13 -0.79
CA GLY A 136 19.73 -1.54 -1.88
C GLY A 136 19.18 -2.60 -2.84
N LYS A 137 17.90 -2.97 -2.75
CA LYS A 137 17.32 -4.01 -3.61
C LYS A 137 17.01 -3.47 -5.00
N GLU A 138 17.56 -4.14 -6.02
CA GLU A 138 17.39 -3.79 -7.44
C GLU A 138 15.91 -3.69 -7.86
N SER A 139 15.02 -4.48 -7.26
CA SER A 139 13.58 -4.41 -7.49
C SER A 139 13.00 -3.02 -7.22
N TYR A 140 13.49 -2.31 -6.20
CA TYR A 140 13.03 -0.96 -5.87
C TYR A 140 13.51 0.09 -6.86
N TYR A 141 14.67 -0.12 -7.48
CA TYR A 141 15.13 0.71 -8.58
C TYR A 141 14.18 0.59 -9.78
N LEU A 142 13.85 -0.64 -10.17
CA LEU A 142 12.90 -0.93 -11.25
C LEU A 142 11.50 -0.38 -10.95
N TRP A 143 11.02 -0.51 -9.70
CA TRP A 143 9.75 0.11 -9.29
C TRP A 143 9.75 1.62 -9.53
N GLY A 144 10.88 2.29 -9.29
CA GLY A 144 11.04 3.71 -9.61
C GLY A 144 10.89 4.01 -11.11
N ILE A 145 11.48 3.20 -11.98
CA ILE A 145 11.38 3.33 -13.44
C ILE A 145 9.93 3.09 -13.91
N VAL A 146 9.28 2.05 -13.39
CA VAL A 146 7.87 1.77 -13.67
C VAL A 146 6.99 2.96 -13.25
N CYS A 147 7.19 3.50 -12.04
CA CYS A 147 6.43 4.66 -11.57
C CYS A 147 6.69 5.92 -12.41
N THR A 148 7.90 6.08 -12.94
CA THR A 148 8.25 7.17 -13.86
C THR A 148 7.46 7.05 -15.17
N SER A 149 7.37 5.83 -15.71
CA SER A 149 6.60 5.53 -16.92
C SER A 149 5.09 5.72 -16.70
N LEU A 150 4.57 5.27 -15.54
CA LEU A 150 3.17 5.47 -15.16
C LEU A 150 2.82 6.96 -15.01
N GLN A 151 3.72 7.80 -14.51
CA GLN A 151 3.48 9.25 -14.47
C GLN A 151 3.21 9.80 -15.87
N VAL A 152 4.00 9.42 -16.87
CA VAL A 152 3.80 9.88 -18.26
C VAL A 152 2.51 9.35 -18.84
N LEU A 153 2.22 8.05 -18.64
CA LEU A 153 0.98 7.43 -19.11
C LEU A 153 -0.28 8.13 -18.57
N HIS A 154 -0.19 8.72 -17.37
CA HIS A 154 -1.28 9.42 -16.71
C HIS A 154 -1.17 10.95 -16.76
N GLY A 155 -0.53 11.49 -17.81
CA GLY A 155 -0.53 12.94 -18.11
C GLY A 155 0.63 13.73 -17.50
N GLY A 156 1.65 13.05 -16.99
CA GLY A 156 2.90 13.65 -16.54
C GLY A 156 3.83 14.08 -17.70
N PRO A 157 4.94 14.78 -17.38
CA PRO A 157 5.84 15.33 -18.41
C PRO A 157 6.53 14.24 -19.24
N ALA A 158 6.39 14.29 -20.58
CA ALA A 158 6.99 13.30 -21.50
C ALA A 158 8.51 13.15 -21.36
N LYS A 159 9.22 14.22 -20.94
CA LYS A 159 10.66 14.19 -20.64
C LYS A 159 11.08 13.14 -19.61
N LEU A 160 10.14 12.65 -18.79
CA LEU A 160 10.38 11.57 -17.84
C LEU A 160 10.65 10.23 -18.54
N LEU A 161 10.18 10.01 -19.78
CA LEU A 161 10.53 8.82 -20.56
C LEU A 161 12.03 8.80 -20.88
N SER A 162 12.63 9.93 -21.24
CA SER A 162 14.07 10.02 -21.49
C SER A 162 14.90 9.71 -20.24
N LEU A 163 14.38 10.03 -19.05
CA LEU A 163 14.99 9.61 -17.79
C LEU A 163 14.87 8.09 -17.60
N ALA A 164 13.68 7.53 -17.80
CA ALA A 164 13.45 6.08 -17.68
C ALA A 164 14.32 5.29 -18.67
N GLU A 165 14.45 5.76 -19.90
CA GLU A 165 15.33 5.17 -20.92
C GLU A 165 16.78 5.18 -20.46
N ARG A 166 17.30 6.32 -20.02
CA ARG A 166 18.68 6.40 -19.54
C ARG A 166 18.95 5.44 -18.37
N GLN A 167 17.97 5.28 -17.48
CA GLN A 167 18.06 4.34 -16.36
C GLN A 167 18.08 2.88 -16.85
N MET A 168 17.26 2.53 -17.84
CA MET A 168 17.24 1.18 -18.42
C MET A 168 18.47 0.88 -19.28
N ALA A 169 18.91 1.83 -20.12
CA ALA A 169 20.11 1.71 -20.94
C ALA A 169 21.36 1.46 -20.09
N LYS A 170 21.51 2.22 -18.98
CA LYS A 170 22.59 2.00 -18.02
C LYS A 170 22.57 0.57 -17.44
N ARG A 171 21.39 0.01 -17.16
CA ARG A 171 21.28 -1.38 -16.70
C ARG A 171 21.65 -2.38 -17.79
N ALA A 172 21.29 -2.11 -19.04
CA ALA A 172 21.65 -2.93 -20.18
C ALA A 172 23.18 -2.99 -20.34
N GLU A 173 23.84 -1.83 -20.29
CA GLU A 173 25.31 -1.70 -20.34
C GLU A 173 26.00 -2.44 -19.19
N GLU A 174 25.42 -2.38 -17.98
CA GLU A 174 25.93 -3.10 -16.81
C GLU A 174 25.61 -4.61 -16.82
N GLY A 175 24.94 -5.14 -17.87
CA GLY A 175 24.52 -6.54 -17.94
C GLY A 175 23.48 -6.94 -16.89
N LYS A 176 22.72 -5.96 -16.36
CA LYS A 176 21.74 -6.13 -15.27
C LYS A 176 20.29 -6.24 -15.76
N LEU A 177 20.09 -6.51 -17.05
CA LEU A 177 18.81 -6.94 -17.60
C LEU A 177 18.71 -8.45 -17.47
N ALA A 178 18.25 -8.91 -16.31
CA ALA A 178 18.28 -10.33 -15.96
C ALA A 178 16.97 -11.06 -16.28
N THR A 179 15.86 -10.34 -16.41
CA THR A 179 14.53 -10.94 -16.56
C THR A 179 13.80 -10.44 -17.80
N TYR A 180 12.83 -11.25 -18.25
CA TYR A 180 11.94 -10.89 -19.35
C TYR A 180 11.17 -9.60 -19.05
N GLU A 181 10.73 -9.40 -17.80
CA GLU A 181 9.99 -8.21 -17.39
C GLU A 181 10.84 -6.93 -17.49
N GLU A 182 12.13 -7.02 -17.17
CA GLU A 182 13.07 -5.90 -17.28
C GLU A 182 13.30 -5.53 -18.75
N LEU A 183 13.54 -6.53 -19.62
CA LEU A 183 13.66 -6.30 -21.06
C LEU A 183 12.37 -5.70 -21.63
N ARG A 184 11.22 -6.28 -21.28
CA ARG A 184 9.91 -5.79 -21.72
C ARG A 184 9.67 -4.34 -21.30
N LEU A 185 10.02 -3.97 -20.06
CA LEU A 185 9.93 -2.59 -19.59
C LEU A 185 10.80 -1.65 -20.43
N TYR A 186 12.03 -2.07 -20.78
CA TYR A 186 12.91 -1.24 -21.61
C TYR A 186 12.31 -0.99 -22.99
N LEU A 187 11.80 -2.06 -23.63
CA LEU A 187 11.13 -1.98 -24.93
C LEU A 187 9.88 -1.10 -24.87
N GLU A 188 9.08 -1.18 -23.80
CA GLU A 188 7.89 -0.35 -23.61
C GLU A 188 8.26 1.14 -23.47
N VAL A 189 9.36 1.46 -22.77
CA VAL A 189 9.87 2.84 -22.66
C VAL A 189 10.34 3.37 -24.02
N LEU A 190 11.10 2.58 -24.79
CA LEU A 190 11.57 2.96 -26.14
C LEU A 190 10.39 3.16 -27.11
N LYS A 191 9.43 2.22 -27.11
CA LYS A 191 8.21 2.32 -27.92
C LYS A 191 7.38 3.55 -27.57
N SER A 192 7.28 3.89 -26.28
CA SER A 192 6.55 5.09 -25.83
C SER A 192 7.18 6.41 -26.30
N GLN A 193 8.44 6.38 -26.72
CA GLN A 193 9.13 7.51 -27.33
C GLN A 193 9.11 7.49 -28.87
N GLY A 194 8.53 6.47 -29.51
CA GLY A 194 8.56 6.28 -30.96
C GLY A 194 9.90 5.74 -31.49
N LYS A 195 10.80 5.29 -30.62
CA LYS A 195 12.13 4.78 -30.99
C LYS A 195 12.09 3.30 -31.37
N HIS A 196 11.40 2.99 -32.46
CA HIS A 196 11.15 1.60 -32.87
C HIS A 196 12.39 0.86 -33.37
N ALA A 197 13.35 1.55 -33.99
CA ALA A 197 14.61 0.95 -34.45
C ALA A 197 15.49 0.51 -33.27
N GLU A 198 15.69 1.39 -32.28
CA GLU A 198 16.43 1.09 -31.05
C GLU A 198 15.77 -0.07 -30.27
N ALA A 199 14.44 -0.18 -30.31
CA ALA A 199 13.71 -1.28 -29.67
C ALA A 199 13.91 -2.64 -30.36
N CYS A 200 14.35 -2.70 -31.62
CA CYS A 200 14.68 -3.95 -32.30
C CYS A 200 16.13 -4.42 -32.01
N GLU A 201 16.97 -3.51 -31.53
CA GLU A 201 18.40 -3.74 -31.25
C GLU A 201 18.69 -3.99 -29.76
N ALA A 202 17.71 -3.74 -28.89
CA ALA A 202 17.77 -3.94 -27.43
C ALA A 202 17.40 -5.37 -27.00
#